data_AF-A0A3D2V707-F1
#
_entry.id   AF-A0A3D2V707-F1
#
_cell.length_a   1.000
_cell.length_b   1.000
_cell.length_c   1.000
_cell.angle_alpha   90.00
_cell.angle_beta   90.00
_cell.angle_gamma   90.00
#
_symmetry.space_group_name_H-M   'P 1'
#
loop_
_entity.id
_entity.type
_entity.pdbx_description
1 polymer ?
#
loop_
_entity_poly.entity_id
_entity_poly.type
_entity_poly.pdbx_seq_one_letter_code
_entity_poly.pdbx_strand_id
1 'polypeptide(L)'
;EPELKPPTAEELKMLTVALKAGREALQQRELSVATKSAATALSLAKLDEHVEVAQRLHDMVEYTTVFYRLFNEALGKVEIGSGLTIGTSIEAGVAEITPDTVTLRINGNNKSWTRDELPAGVVLAFANKYFTDFQMAPVIKGAFLISQPKPLESHVEQAVKLFAEGAANGAPSEGLELFLEDSYDFTSTNDDTSDDTDDE
;
A
#
# COMPACT_ATOMS: atom_id res chain seq x y z
N GLU A 1 -12.86 -3.97 33.72
CA GLU A 1 -13.32 -4.19 32.33
C GLU A 1 -14.02 -5.52 32.20
N PRO A 2 -15.04 -5.66 31.34
CA PRO A 2 -15.44 -6.98 30.87
C PRO A 2 -14.31 -7.54 30.00
N GLU A 3 -13.85 -8.76 30.28
CA GLU A 3 -12.89 -9.47 29.42
C GLU A 3 -13.47 -9.60 28.00
N LEU A 4 -12.73 -9.12 27.01
CA LEU A 4 -13.09 -9.34 25.60
C LEU A 4 -13.09 -10.85 25.35
N LYS A 5 -14.24 -11.40 24.96
CA LYS A 5 -14.32 -12.81 24.59
C LYS A 5 -13.35 -13.08 23.44
N PRO A 6 -12.56 -14.17 23.50
CA PRO A 6 -11.68 -14.53 22.40
C PRO A 6 -12.49 -14.73 21.12
N PRO A 7 -11.92 -14.40 19.95
CA PRO A 7 -12.61 -14.57 18.67
C PRO A 7 -12.88 -16.06 18.40
N THR A 8 -14.06 -16.33 17.84
CA THR A 8 -14.41 -17.68 17.38
C THR A 8 -13.65 -18.04 16.10
N ALA A 9 -13.54 -19.33 15.78
CA ALA A 9 -12.91 -19.79 14.54
C ALA A 9 -13.55 -19.18 13.26
N GLU A 10 -14.88 -18.98 13.26
CA GLU A 10 -15.56 -18.34 12.12
C GLU A 10 -15.22 -16.85 12.02
N GLU A 11 -15.11 -16.14 13.15
CA GLU A 11 -14.68 -14.73 13.16
C GLU A 11 -13.23 -14.57 12.68
N LEU A 12 -12.32 -15.45 13.08
CA LEU A 12 -10.93 -15.48 12.59
C LEU A 12 -10.87 -15.75 11.08
N LYS A 13 -11.69 -16.67 10.59
CA LYS A 13 -11.81 -16.96 9.16
C LYS A 13 -12.33 -15.74 8.38
N MET A 14 -13.37 -15.07 8.88
CA MET A 14 -13.88 -13.84 8.26
C MET A 14 -12.83 -12.72 8.24
N LEU A 15 -12.09 -12.54 9.34
CA LEU A 15 -10.99 -11.56 9.43
C LEU A 15 -9.90 -11.87 8.39
N THR A 16 -9.46 -13.13 8.33
CA THR A 16 -8.46 -13.61 7.37
C THR A 16 -8.88 -13.33 5.93
N VAL A 17 -10.13 -13.65 5.59
CA VAL A 17 -10.70 -13.40 4.25
C VAL A 17 -10.70 -11.90 3.93
N ALA A 18 -11.14 -11.05 4.87
CA ALA A 18 -11.18 -9.61 4.67
C ALA A 18 -9.77 -9.02 4.46
N LEU A 19 -8.78 -9.44 5.26
CA LEU A 19 -7.39 -8.96 5.12
C LEU A 19 -6.76 -9.37 3.78
N LYS A 20 -6.90 -10.64 3.40
CA LYS A 20 -6.38 -11.16 2.12
C LYS A 20 -7.05 -10.48 0.93
N ALA A 21 -8.38 -10.35 0.94
CA ALA A 21 -9.13 -9.65 -0.09
C ALA A 21 -8.73 -8.17 -0.19
N GLY A 22 -8.48 -7.50 0.94
CA GLY A 22 -8.02 -6.12 0.96
C GLY A 22 -6.64 -5.94 0.35
N ARG A 23 -5.67 -6.79 0.70
CA ARG A 23 -4.32 -6.76 0.09
C ARG A 23 -4.37 -7.05 -1.41
N GLU A 24 -5.11 -8.08 -1.82
CA GLU A 24 -5.24 -8.45 -3.22
C GLU A 24 -5.88 -7.30 -4.04
N ALA A 25 -6.98 -6.74 -3.55
CA ALA A 25 -7.63 -5.61 -4.19
C ALA A 25 -6.71 -4.39 -4.29
N LEU A 26 -5.91 -4.12 -3.25
CA LEU A 26 -4.95 -3.03 -3.25
C LEU A 26 -3.87 -3.22 -4.34
N GLN A 27 -3.34 -4.43 -4.48
CA GLN A 27 -2.37 -4.78 -5.54
C GLN A 27 -2.97 -4.67 -6.94
N GLN A 28 -4.24 -5.04 -7.09
CA GLN A 28 -4.98 -4.90 -8.35
C GLN A 28 -5.47 -3.47 -8.61
N ARG A 29 -5.20 -2.52 -7.70
CA ARG A 29 -5.65 -1.12 -7.74
C ARG A 29 -7.17 -0.96 -7.69
N GLU A 30 -7.86 -1.96 -7.18
CA GLU A 30 -9.30 -1.95 -6.90
C GLU A 30 -9.58 -1.23 -5.57
N LEU A 31 -9.25 0.07 -5.52
CA LEU A 31 -9.21 0.86 -4.28
C LEU A 31 -10.53 0.82 -3.49
N SER A 32 -11.68 0.84 -4.18
CA SER A 32 -13.00 0.76 -3.54
C SER A 32 -13.23 -0.58 -2.82
N VAL A 33 -12.76 -1.68 -3.41
CA VAL A 33 -12.82 -3.01 -2.79
C VAL A 33 -11.84 -3.08 -1.63
N ALA A 34 -10.61 -2.59 -1.81
CA ALA A 34 -9.59 -2.56 -0.78
C ALA A 34 -10.06 -1.81 0.47
N THR A 35 -10.70 -0.64 0.31
CA THR A 35 -11.25 0.17 1.41
C THR A 35 -12.35 -0.58 2.17
N LYS A 36 -13.30 -1.21 1.46
CA LYS A 36 -14.38 -1.98 2.10
C LYS A 36 -13.83 -3.18 2.88
N SER A 37 -12.86 -3.88 2.29
CA SER A 37 -12.22 -5.04 2.92
C SER A 37 -11.42 -4.65 4.16
N ALA A 38 -10.65 -3.55 4.10
CA ALA A 38 -9.90 -3.04 5.25
C ALA A 38 -10.82 -2.59 6.40
N ALA A 39 -11.91 -1.88 6.08
CA ALA A 39 -12.92 -1.51 7.07
C ALA A 39 -13.60 -2.73 7.71
N THR A 40 -13.86 -3.77 6.91
CA THR A 40 -14.40 -5.05 7.42
C THR A 40 -13.41 -5.72 8.36
N ALA A 41 -12.13 -5.80 7.98
CA ALA A 41 -11.07 -6.37 8.82
C ALA A 41 -10.96 -5.63 10.16
N LEU A 42 -10.94 -4.29 10.16
CA LEU A 42 -10.94 -3.49 11.38
C LEU A 42 -12.13 -3.80 12.30
N SER A 43 -13.33 -3.97 11.73
CA SER A 43 -14.53 -4.29 12.53
C SER A 43 -14.53 -5.70 13.13
N LEU A 44 -13.73 -6.62 12.57
CA LEU A 44 -13.61 -8.01 13.02
C LEU A 44 -12.41 -8.23 13.96
N ALA A 45 -11.47 -7.28 14.00
CA ALA A 45 -10.30 -7.35 14.87
C ALA A 45 -10.70 -7.20 16.34
N LYS A 46 -10.26 -8.15 17.19
CA LYS A 46 -10.60 -8.21 18.62
C LYS A 46 -9.40 -8.31 19.56
N LEU A 47 -8.30 -8.87 19.08
CA LEU A 47 -7.04 -8.99 19.82
C LEU A 47 -6.07 -7.94 19.30
N ASP A 48 -5.13 -7.51 20.13
CA ASP A 48 -4.17 -6.45 19.80
C ASP A 48 -3.43 -6.74 18.48
N GLU A 49 -2.94 -7.97 18.29
CA GLU A 49 -2.29 -8.40 17.04
C GLU A 49 -3.22 -8.26 15.82
N HIS A 50 -4.51 -8.61 15.96
CA HIS A 50 -5.47 -8.46 14.86
C HIS A 50 -5.70 -6.99 14.52
N VAL A 51 -5.78 -6.14 15.55
CA VAL A 51 -6.00 -4.71 15.41
C VAL A 51 -4.80 -4.08 14.72
N GLU A 52 -3.58 -4.41 15.11
CA GLU A 52 -2.35 -3.92 14.48
C GLU A 52 -2.29 -4.27 12.99
N VAL A 53 -2.52 -5.54 12.65
CA VAL A 53 -2.49 -6.00 11.25
C VAL A 53 -3.62 -5.39 10.41
N ALA A 54 -4.84 -5.29 10.98
CA ALA A 54 -5.97 -4.66 10.29
C ALA A 54 -5.77 -3.15 10.10
N GLN A 55 -5.21 -2.47 11.09
CA GLN A 55 -4.86 -1.05 11.02
C GLN A 55 -3.77 -0.81 9.96
N ARG A 56 -2.74 -1.65 9.93
CA ARG A 56 -1.69 -1.57 8.91
C ARG A 56 -2.25 -1.69 7.49
N LEU A 57 -3.14 -2.66 7.25
CA LEU A 57 -3.82 -2.77 5.95
C LEU A 57 -4.66 -1.53 5.65
N HIS A 58 -5.41 -1.03 6.62
CA HIS A 58 -6.22 0.18 6.48
C HIS A 58 -5.37 1.39 6.06
N ASP A 59 -4.29 1.66 6.78
CA ASP A 59 -3.41 2.79 6.53
C ASP A 59 -2.75 2.68 5.15
N MET A 60 -2.31 1.47 4.77
CA MET A 60 -1.80 1.19 3.44
C MET A 60 -2.81 1.47 2.33
N VAL A 61 -4.08 1.12 2.53
CA VAL A 61 -5.17 1.42 1.60
C VAL A 61 -5.43 2.94 1.53
N GLU A 62 -5.48 3.63 2.66
CA GLU A 62 -5.68 5.08 2.68
C GLU A 62 -4.55 5.82 1.97
N TYR A 63 -3.30 5.52 2.32
CA TYR A 63 -2.14 6.20 1.73
C TYR A 63 -2.01 5.92 0.24
N THR A 64 -2.26 4.70 -0.20
CA THR A 64 -2.27 4.37 -1.64
C THR A 64 -3.42 5.05 -2.37
N THR A 65 -4.59 5.19 -1.73
CA THR A 65 -5.72 5.93 -2.31
C THR A 65 -5.39 7.42 -2.47
N VAL A 66 -4.78 8.01 -1.45
CA VAL A 66 -4.28 9.39 -1.51
C VAL A 66 -3.19 9.53 -2.58
N PHE A 67 -2.29 8.55 -2.73
CA PHE A 67 -1.29 8.53 -3.78
C PHE A 67 -1.91 8.69 -5.16
N TYR A 68 -2.87 7.83 -5.52
CA TYR A 68 -3.49 7.86 -6.85
C TYR A 68 -4.30 9.13 -7.10
N ARG A 69 -4.95 9.69 -6.06
CA ARG A 69 -5.59 11.00 -6.17
C ARG A 69 -4.57 12.10 -6.51
N LEU A 70 -3.51 12.21 -5.71
CA LEU A 70 -2.46 13.22 -5.92
C LEU A 70 -1.75 13.03 -7.26
N PHE A 71 -1.53 11.79 -7.68
CA PHE A 71 -0.89 11.47 -8.96
C PHE A 71 -1.75 11.96 -10.13
N ASN A 72 -3.05 11.69 -10.12
CA ASN A 72 -3.97 12.16 -11.14
C ASN A 72 -4.09 13.69 -11.17
N GLU A 73 -4.12 14.33 -9.99
CA GLU A 73 -4.07 15.80 -9.89
C GLU A 73 -2.76 16.38 -10.44
N ALA A 74 -1.63 15.73 -10.17
CA ALA A 74 -0.32 16.13 -10.66
C ALA A 74 -0.25 16.05 -12.19
N LEU A 75 -0.73 14.97 -12.81
CA LEU A 75 -0.77 14.82 -14.27
C LEU A 75 -1.52 15.96 -14.96
N GLY A 76 -2.55 16.53 -14.32
CA GLY A 76 -3.30 17.68 -14.85
C GLY A 76 -2.55 19.02 -14.79
N LYS A 77 -1.43 19.09 -14.07
CA LYS A 77 -0.62 20.31 -13.85
C LYS A 77 0.74 20.24 -14.55
N VAL A 78 1.09 19.11 -15.16
CA VAL A 78 2.40 18.89 -15.76
C VAL A 78 2.54 19.73 -17.02
N GLU A 79 3.62 20.50 -17.08
CA GLU A 79 4.01 21.24 -18.28
C GLU A 79 4.70 20.30 -19.29
N ILE A 80 4.27 20.37 -20.55
CA ILE A 80 4.93 19.69 -21.67
C ILE A 80 6.34 20.25 -21.85
N GLY A 81 7.30 19.37 -22.09
CA GLY A 81 8.72 19.68 -22.17
C GLY A 81 9.43 19.71 -20.82
N SER A 82 8.69 19.63 -19.70
CA SER A 82 9.31 19.63 -18.38
C SER A 82 10.12 18.34 -18.15
N GLY A 83 11.27 18.50 -17.48
CA GLY A 83 12.17 17.39 -17.14
C GLY A 83 11.63 16.51 -16.01
N LEU A 84 11.94 15.23 -16.05
CA LEU A 84 11.54 14.21 -15.08
C LEU A 84 12.70 13.22 -14.91
N THR A 85 13.23 13.10 -13.69
CA THR A 85 14.26 12.11 -13.38
C THR A 85 13.61 10.81 -12.91
N ILE A 86 13.78 9.73 -13.70
CA ILE A 86 13.29 8.38 -13.38
C ILE A 86 14.41 7.60 -12.71
N GLY A 87 14.11 7.01 -11.55
CA GLY A 87 15.12 6.34 -10.72
C GLY A 87 16.15 7.35 -10.23
N THR A 88 17.43 7.05 -10.43
CA THR A 88 18.55 7.90 -9.97
C THR A 88 19.22 8.73 -11.06
N SER A 89 18.98 8.43 -12.34
CA SER A 89 19.77 9.04 -13.43
C SER A 89 19.10 9.12 -14.80
N ILE A 90 17.92 8.52 -14.99
CA ILE A 90 17.28 8.54 -16.31
C ILE A 90 16.53 9.86 -16.46
N GLU A 91 17.09 10.77 -17.26
CA GLU A 91 16.42 12.02 -17.61
C GLU A 91 15.40 11.81 -18.73
N ALA A 92 14.18 12.24 -18.48
CA ALA A 92 13.07 12.19 -19.41
C ALA A 92 12.44 13.57 -19.58
N GLY A 93 11.98 13.90 -20.78
CA GLY A 93 11.12 15.06 -21.03
C GLY A 93 9.68 14.62 -21.16
N VAL A 94 8.73 15.32 -20.54
CA VAL A 94 7.30 15.04 -20.77
C VAL A 94 6.95 15.48 -22.18
N ALA A 95 6.57 14.55 -23.07
CA ALA A 95 6.24 14.86 -24.45
C ALA A 95 4.74 15.12 -24.63
N GLU A 96 3.90 14.36 -23.94
CA GLU A 96 2.44 14.48 -24.02
C GLU A 96 1.78 13.84 -22.79
N ILE A 97 0.68 14.43 -22.31
CA ILE A 97 -0.22 13.83 -21.33
C ILE A 97 -1.64 14.00 -21.85
N THR A 98 -2.35 12.90 -21.99
CA THR A 98 -3.77 12.86 -22.36
C THR A 98 -4.58 12.22 -21.22
N PRO A 99 -5.92 12.21 -21.26
CA PRO A 99 -6.73 11.46 -20.31
C PRO A 99 -6.39 9.97 -20.24
N ASP A 100 -5.86 9.38 -21.32
CA ASP A 100 -5.65 7.93 -21.43
C ASP A 100 -4.17 7.53 -21.36
N THR A 101 -3.27 8.40 -21.82
CA THR A 101 -1.86 8.09 -22.02
C THR A 101 -0.90 9.13 -21.45
N VAL A 102 0.30 8.67 -21.13
CA VAL A 102 1.46 9.51 -20.80
C VAL A 102 2.60 9.14 -21.72
N THR A 103 3.12 10.13 -22.45
CA THR A 103 4.25 9.97 -23.36
C THR A 103 5.45 10.74 -22.84
N LEU A 104 6.56 10.03 -22.63
CA LEU A 104 7.84 10.59 -22.22
C LEU A 104 8.86 10.46 -23.34
N ARG A 105 9.69 11.48 -23.53
CA ARG A 105 10.88 11.43 -24.37
C ARG A 105 12.07 11.01 -23.53
N ILE A 106 12.59 9.81 -23.78
CA ILE A 106 13.71 9.21 -23.06
C ILE A 106 14.81 8.88 -24.08
N ASN A 107 16.02 9.40 -23.88
CA ASN A 107 17.13 9.23 -24.82
C ASN A 107 16.75 9.52 -26.28
N GLY A 108 16.01 10.60 -26.51
CA GLY A 108 15.54 11.03 -27.84
C GLY A 108 14.35 10.23 -28.41
N ASN A 109 13.89 9.17 -27.74
CA ASN A 109 12.79 8.34 -28.21
C ASN A 109 11.52 8.59 -27.39
N ASN A 110 10.36 8.66 -28.06
CA ASN A 110 9.08 8.73 -27.37
C ASN A 110 8.68 7.33 -26.88
N LYS A 111 8.42 7.19 -25.59
CA LYS A 111 7.76 6.03 -24.98
C LYS A 111 6.41 6.45 -24.44
N SER A 112 5.38 5.72 -24.82
CA SER A 112 3.99 5.99 -24.41
C SER A 112 3.44 4.79 -23.66
N TRP A 113 2.69 5.05 -22.61
CA TRP A 113 1.97 4.05 -21.82
C TRP A 113 0.56 4.56 -21.59
N THR A 114 -0.40 3.65 -21.47
CA THR A 114 -1.68 3.99 -20.84
C THR A 114 -1.45 4.29 -19.36
N ARG A 115 -2.34 5.07 -18.73
CA ARG A 115 -2.16 5.49 -17.33
C ARG A 115 -2.12 4.31 -16.34
N ASP A 116 -2.84 3.24 -16.63
CA ASP A 116 -2.87 2.00 -15.86
C ASP A 116 -1.64 1.11 -16.07
N GLU A 117 -0.98 1.20 -17.23
CA GLU A 117 0.22 0.43 -17.56
C GLU A 117 1.53 1.17 -17.23
N LEU A 118 1.45 2.36 -16.63
CA LEU A 118 2.64 3.13 -16.28
C LEU A 118 3.56 2.34 -15.33
N PRO A 119 4.86 2.20 -15.67
CA PRO A 119 5.81 1.54 -14.79
C PRO A 119 5.93 2.28 -13.45
N ALA A 120 6.00 1.54 -12.33
CA ALA A 120 6.04 2.13 -10.99
C ALA A 120 7.14 3.18 -10.82
N GLY A 121 8.33 2.96 -11.42
CA GLY A 121 9.42 3.95 -11.41
C GLY A 121 9.08 5.26 -12.11
N VAL A 122 8.27 5.23 -13.17
CA VAL A 122 7.77 6.44 -13.85
C VAL A 122 6.75 7.15 -12.97
N VAL A 123 5.80 6.41 -12.40
CA VAL A 123 4.78 6.94 -11.49
C VAL A 123 5.44 7.60 -10.27
N LEU A 124 6.45 6.95 -9.68
CA LEU A 124 7.23 7.48 -8.58
C LEU A 124 8.02 8.74 -8.98
N ALA A 125 8.56 8.82 -10.19
CA ALA A 125 9.25 10.02 -10.66
C ALA A 125 8.33 11.25 -10.66
N PHE A 126 7.08 11.09 -11.11
CA PHE A 126 6.08 12.15 -11.00
C PHE A 126 5.78 12.49 -9.54
N ALA A 127 5.56 11.48 -8.69
CA ALA A 127 5.34 11.72 -7.27
C ALA A 127 6.51 12.45 -6.60
N ASN A 128 7.76 12.12 -6.95
CA ASN A 128 8.95 12.80 -6.42
C ASN A 128 8.99 14.27 -6.83
N LYS A 129 8.60 14.58 -8.06
CA LYS A 129 8.60 15.95 -8.57
C LYS A 129 7.44 16.79 -8.04
N TYR A 130 6.25 16.20 -7.88
CA TYR A 130 5.02 16.97 -7.64
C TYR A 130 4.40 16.78 -6.26
N PHE A 131 4.76 15.75 -5.50
CA PHE A 131 4.32 15.59 -4.11
C PHE A 131 5.39 16.21 -3.21
N THR A 132 5.53 17.54 -3.29
CA THR A 132 6.48 18.30 -2.47
C THR A 132 5.76 19.00 -1.32
N ASP A 133 6.49 19.25 -0.24
CA ASP A 133 6.13 20.16 0.85
C ASP A 133 4.89 19.78 1.67
N PHE A 134 4.73 18.49 1.98
CA PHE A 134 3.81 18.08 3.05
C PHE A 134 4.31 16.82 3.79
N GLN A 135 4.05 16.79 5.09
CA GLN A 135 4.51 15.79 6.05
C GLN A 135 4.27 14.34 5.62
N MET A 136 3.12 14.07 4.99
CA MET A 136 2.72 12.71 4.60
C MET A 136 3.35 12.22 3.27
N ALA A 137 4.02 13.09 2.51
CA ALA A 137 4.47 12.76 1.16
C ALA A 137 5.39 11.52 1.11
N PRO A 138 6.37 11.34 2.01
CA PRO A 138 7.21 10.14 2.02
C PRO A 138 6.39 8.87 2.27
N VAL A 139 5.53 8.87 3.29
CA VAL A 139 4.71 7.70 3.66
C VAL A 139 3.80 7.27 2.50
N ILE A 140 3.16 8.23 1.84
CA ILE A 140 2.28 7.97 0.69
C ILE A 140 3.06 7.36 -0.48
N LYS A 141 4.29 7.81 -0.75
CA LYS A 141 5.16 7.23 -1.78
C LYS A 141 5.61 5.81 -1.40
N GLY A 142 5.97 5.59 -0.14
CA GLY A 142 6.36 4.27 0.37
C GLY A 142 5.23 3.26 0.27
N ALA A 143 4.01 3.66 0.66
CA ALA A 143 2.82 2.83 0.58
C ALA A 143 2.54 2.36 -0.86
N PHE A 144 2.58 3.29 -1.82
CA PHE A 144 2.44 2.96 -3.25
C PHE A 144 3.48 1.94 -3.73
N LEU A 145 4.74 2.04 -3.29
CA LEU A 145 5.81 1.17 -3.77
C LEU A 145 5.62 -0.28 -3.35
N ILE A 146 5.31 -0.53 -2.08
CA ILE A 146 5.13 -1.91 -1.58
C ILE A 146 3.74 -2.46 -1.86
N SER A 147 2.77 -1.61 -2.22
CA SER A 147 1.45 -2.06 -2.66
C SER A 147 1.43 -2.56 -4.12
N GLN A 148 2.52 -2.41 -4.89
CA GLN A 148 2.55 -2.90 -6.27
C GLN A 148 2.45 -4.43 -6.32
N PRO A 149 1.88 -5.01 -7.39
CA PRO A 149 1.97 -6.45 -7.63
C PRO A 149 3.45 -6.88 -7.69
N LYS A 150 3.86 -7.75 -6.77
CA LYS A 150 5.24 -8.27 -6.66
C LYS A 150 6.28 -7.13 -6.66
N PRO A 151 6.35 -6.32 -5.58
CA PRO A 151 7.27 -5.20 -5.53
C PRO A 151 8.72 -5.70 -5.66
N LEU A 152 9.55 -4.95 -6.37
CA LEU A 152 10.98 -5.24 -6.49
C LEU A 152 11.66 -5.03 -5.13
N GLU A 153 12.73 -5.77 -4.83
CA GLU A 153 13.53 -5.59 -3.61
C GLU A 153 13.95 -4.12 -3.42
N SER A 154 14.44 -3.48 -4.49
CA SER A 154 14.77 -2.04 -4.48
C SER A 154 13.58 -1.12 -4.15
N HIS A 155 12.35 -1.49 -4.51
CA HIS A 155 11.15 -0.74 -4.11
C HIS A 155 10.85 -0.92 -2.63
N VAL A 156 11.03 -2.13 -2.09
CA VAL A 156 10.87 -2.41 -0.66
C VAL A 156 11.89 -1.61 0.15
N GLU A 157 13.18 -1.67 -0.21
CA GLU A 157 14.23 -0.88 0.44
C GLU A 157 13.94 0.62 0.39
N GLN A 158 13.45 1.12 -0.74
CA GLN A 158 13.10 2.53 -0.90
C GLN A 158 11.88 2.91 -0.04
N ALA A 159 10.86 2.06 0.04
CA ALA A 159 9.70 2.30 0.87
C ALA A 159 10.04 2.36 2.35
N VAL A 160 10.90 1.46 2.85
CA VAL A 160 11.39 1.51 4.23
C VAL A 160 12.08 2.83 4.54
N LYS A 161 12.92 3.33 3.62
CA LYS A 161 13.55 4.66 3.76
C LYS A 161 12.52 5.79 3.79
N LEU A 162 11.51 5.72 2.92
CA LEU A 162 10.43 6.71 2.85
C LEU A 162 9.54 6.70 4.10
N PHE A 163 9.27 5.53 4.69
CA PHE A 163 8.56 5.45 5.97
C PHE A 163 9.39 6.06 7.10
N ALA A 164 10.69 5.76 7.17
CA ALA A 164 11.59 6.39 8.15
C ALA A 164 11.67 7.92 7.99
N GLU A 165 11.72 8.43 6.75
CA GLU A 165 11.66 9.86 6.47
C GLU A 165 10.30 10.47 6.89
N GLY A 166 9.20 9.78 6.61
CA GLY A 166 7.87 10.15 7.06
C GLY A 166 7.78 10.26 8.58
N ALA A 167 8.25 9.24 9.30
CA ALA A 167 8.32 9.23 10.76
C ALA A 167 9.16 10.40 11.30
N ALA A 168 10.31 10.70 10.70
CA ALA A 168 11.15 11.84 11.07
C ALA A 168 10.44 13.19 10.85
N ASN A 169 9.53 13.26 9.87
CA ASN A 169 8.66 14.41 9.63
C ASN A 169 7.40 14.41 10.52
N GLY A 170 7.22 13.39 11.37
CA GLY A 170 6.09 13.22 12.28
C GLY A 170 4.87 12.51 11.67
N ALA A 171 4.97 11.97 10.45
CA ALA A 171 3.88 11.23 9.83
C ALA A 171 3.71 9.84 10.48
N PRO A 172 2.46 9.38 10.72
CA PRO A 172 2.20 8.02 11.16
C PRO A 172 2.69 7.03 10.09
N SER A 173 3.62 6.18 10.49
CA SER A 173 4.23 5.17 9.60
C SER A 173 4.79 3.96 10.34
N GLU A 174 4.50 3.85 11.64
CA GLU A 174 4.98 2.76 12.48
C GLU A 174 4.44 1.41 11.99
N GLY A 175 5.35 0.45 11.80
CA GLY A 175 5.03 -0.91 11.41
C GLY A 175 4.53 -1.06 9.97
N LEU A 176 4.53 -0.03 9.12
CA LEU A 176 4.11 -0.15 7.71
C LEU A 176 5.08 -1.03 6.89
N GLU A 177 6.34 -1.09 7.30
CA GLU A 177 7.35 -1.98 6.71
C GLU A 177 6.98 -3.46 6.81
N LEU A 178 6.20 -3.83 7.83
CA LEU A 178 5.74 -5.20 8.06
C LEU A 178 4.60 -5.61 7.12
N PHE A 179 4.06 -4.69 6.31
CA PHE A 179 2.93 -4.98 5.43
C PHE A 179 3.18 -6.14 4.46
N LEU A 180 4.42 -6.38 4.02
CA LEU A 180 4.70 -7.54 3.17
C LEU A 180 4.87 -8.84 3.96
N GLU A 181 5.13 -8.72 5.26
CA GLU A 181 5.38 -9.83 6.18
C GLU A 181 4.09 -10.37 6.80
N ASP A 182 3.02 -9.58 6.89
CA ASP A 182 1.77 -10.09 7.47
C ASP A 182 1.23 -11.26 6.62
N SER A 183 1.10 -12.45 7.21
CA SER A 183 0.55 -13.65 6.57
C SER A 183 -0.98 -13.67 6.53
N TYR A 184 -1.59 -12.96 7.49
CA TYR A 184 -3.03 -12.97 7.80
C TYR A 184 -3.59 -14.34 8.20
N ASP A 185 -2.72 -15.31 8.53
CA ASP A 185 -3.13 -16.65 8.95
C ASP A 185 -3.19 -16.71 10.48
N PHE A 186 -4.39 -16.50 11.03
CA PHE A 186 -4.62 -16.61 12.47
C PHE A 186 -5.17 -17.99 12.85
N THR A 187 -4.64 -18.59 13.91
CA THR A 187 -5.17 -19.84 14.48
C THR A 187 -6.03 -19.54 15.71
N SER A 188 -7.11 -20.30 15.92
CA SER A 188 -7.86 -20.20 17.17
C SER A 188 -7.06 -20.86 18.30
N THR A 189 -6.85 -20.18 19.41
CA THR A 189 -6.20 -20.73 20.62
C THR A 189 -7.03 -21.80 21.36
N ASN A 190 -8.10 -22.32 20.77
CA ASN A 190 -8.95 -23.36 21.36
C ASN A 190 -8.60 -24.76 20.83
N ASP A 191 -7.32 -25.09 20.79
CA ASP A 191 -6.87 -26.48 20.58
C ASP A 191 -6.25 -27.07 21.86
N ASP A 192 -6.77 -26.64 23.02
CA ASP A 192 -6.64 -27.41 24.27
C ASP A 192 -7.71 -28.51 24.20
N THR A 193 -7.39 -29.55 23.44
CA THR A 193 -8.05 -30.84 23.50
C THR A 193 -7.83 -31.39 24.90
N SER A 194 -8.77 -31.12 25.80
CA SER A 194 -9.02 -31.99 26.95
C SER A 194 -9.57 -33.31 26.43
N ASP A 195 -8.69 -34.14 25.88
CA ASP A 195 -8.90 -35.57 25.73
C ASP A 195 -8.25 -36.26 26.94
N ASP A 196 -8.76 -35.95 28.13
CA ASP A 196 -8.63 -36.85 29.29
C ASP A 196 -9.76 -37.88 29.16
N THR A 197 -9.59 -38.79 28.18
CA THR A 197 -10.13 -40.14 28.27
C THR A 197 -9.00 -41.05 28.75
N ASP A 198 -8.76 -41.06 30.06
CA ASP A 198 -8.10 -42.19 30.71
C ASP A 198 -9.15 -42.96 31.52
N ASP A 199 -9.49 -44.12 30.94
CA ASP A 199 -10.11 -45.27 31.58
C ASP A 199 -9.33 -45.68 32.84
N GLU A 200 -10.04 -45.96 33.94
CA GLU A 200 -9.87 -47.16 34.78
C GLU A 200 -11.13 -47.44 35.62
#